data_AF-A0A8H4WZI4-F1
#
_entry.id   AF-A0A8H4WZI4-F1
#
_cell.length_a   1.000
_cell.length_b   1.000
_cell.length_c   1.000
_cell.angle_alpha   90.00
_cell.angle_beta   90.00
_cell.angle_gamma   90.00
#
_symmetry.space_group_name_H-M   'P 1'
#
loop_
_entity.id
_entity.type
_entity.pdbx_description
1 polymer ?
#
loop_
_entity_poly.entity_id
_entity_poly.type
_entity_poly.pdbx_seq_one_letter_code
_entity_poly.pdbx_strand_id
1 'polypeptide(L)'
;MNEQTAIRESSTPGHDDGSRAIVVTSTTGSPHHRSWPYGVMLAGLALLTTPLAYLGLGGESIDPSDYALRAQRVLESSPLIDGHNDLPWLLRVELHNRIRDERFDPHQKLLGHTDITRMRQGQMGGQFWSVYVHCDAAQEHFQDPSWVVRDTLEQIDVAKRFISQYPDVFTYCTTPSCVRSAFSNGRIASMLGIEGGHQLGSSIASIRQVYDLGVRYITTTHNCDNAWATSASTVAARGPEADRGLTPFGAAYVKEMNRLGMMIDLAHVSHQTMRDVLSLSRAPIIFSHSGAYAITPHLRNVPDDVLRGVQKNGGIVMAVFVNRFLNMQDPSTSTIHDVVDHIWHLAEVAGWDHVGIGSDFSGTPFTPSGLEDVSKYPHLVELLMARGATDQQIRLLVGENLLRVWGKIEQRGKEIQLIEPPVEEEWEGRKWQTGYKSSPYMFRETRERAVREAWGQPHQFSVNEQGRHGGLKAEKHV
;
A
#
# COMPACT_ATOMS: atom_id res chain seq x y z
N MET A 1 -15.82 -49.92 -15.07
CA MET A 1 -16.71 -50.94 -14.47
C MET A 1 -17.39 -50.26 -13.30
N ASN A 2 -18.50 -49.56 -13.56
CA ASN A 2 -19.88 -50.08 -13.59
C ASN A 2 -20.33 -50.44 -12.16
N GLU A 3 -21.43 -49.98 -11.60
CA GLU A 3 -22.67 -49.31 -12.06
C GLU A 3 -23.34 -48.77 -10.77
N GLN A 4 -23.86 -47.54 -10.72
CA GLN A 4 -25.30 -47.18 -10.80
C GLN A 4 -26.19 -47.78 -9.67
N THR A 5 -27.16 -47.13 -9.00
CA THR A 5 -27.99 -45.94 -9.29
C THR A 5 -28.87 -45.53 -8.07
N ALA A 6 -29.22 -44.23 -8.00
CA ALA A 6 -30.51 -43.54 -7.70
C ALA A 6 -31.39 -43.91 -6.47
N ILE A 7 -31.68 -43.01 -5.52
CA ILE A 7 -32.69 -41.88 -5.45
C ILE A 7 -34.17 -42.30 -5.33
N ARG A 8 -34.83 -41.94 -4.20
CA ARG A 8 -36.16 -41.27 -4.02
C ARG A 8 -36.53 -41.24 -2.53
N GLU A 9 -36.66 -40.09 -1.86
CA GLU A 9 -37.79 -39.13 -1.75
C GLU A 9 -38.68 -39.28 -0.50
N SER A 10 -38.79 -38.15 0.22
CA SER A 10 -39.95 -37.64 0.97
C SER A 10 -40.23 -38.11 2.41
N SER A 11 -40.19 -37.12 3.32
CA SER A 11 -41.29 -36.66 4.19
C SER A 11 -40.83 -36.33 5.62
N THR A 12 -40.76 -35.03 5.92
CA THR A 12 -40.93 -34.47 7.26
C THR A 12 -42.44 -34.44 7.60
N PRO A 13 -42.84 -34.46 8.89
CA PRO A 13 -43.00 -33.19 9.62
C PRO A 13 -42.74 -33.30 11.14
N GLY A 14 -42.53 -32.15 11.79
CA GLY A 14 -42.71 -32.05 13.25
C GLY A 14 -41.81 -31.01 13.92
N HIS A 15 -42.29 -29.77 13.98
CA HIS A 15 -41.89 -28.81 15.00
C HIS A 15 -42.23 -29.37 16.38
N ASP A 16 -41.29 -29.30 17.33
CA ASP A 16 -41.66 -29.07 18.72
C ASP A 16 -40.56 -28.34 19.50
N ASP A 17 -41.07 -27.59 20.48
CA ASP A 17 -40.51 -26.56 21.35
C ASP A 17 -39.45 -27.07 22.34
N GLY A 18 -38.60 -26.19 22.89
CA GLY A 18 -37.68 -26.61 23.94
C GLY A 18 -36.47 -25.71 24.24
N SER A 19 -36.72 -24.48 24.67
CA SER A 19 -35.74 -23.68 25.40
C SER A 19 -35.37 -24.33 26.75
N ARG A 20 -34.09 -24.60 27.02
CA ARG A 20 -33.58 -24.81 28.39
C ARG A 20 -32.15 -24.31 28.57
N ALA A 21 -32.05 -23.16 29.24
CA ALA A 21 -30.87 -22.72 29.97
C ALA A 21 -30.69 -23.61 31.23
N ILE A 22 -29.45 -23.98 31.53
CA ILE A 22 -29.09 -24.58 32.82
C ILE A 22 -28.20 -23.58 33.55
N VAL A 23 -28.80 -22.92 34.53
CA VAL A 23 -28.12 -22.24 35.63
C VAL A 23 -28.06 -23.26 36.77
N VAL A 24 -26.86 -23.53 37.30
CA VAL A 24 -26.71 -24.11 38.63
C VAL A 24 -25.85 -23.16 39.45
N THR A 25 -26.51 -22.47 40.37
CA THR A 25 -25.90 -21.76 41.48
C THR A 25 -26.03 -22.59 42.76
N SER A 26 -25.23 -22.18 43.74
CA SER A 26 -25.43 -22.32 45.19
C SER A 26 -24.77 -23.55 45.84
N THR A 27 -24.15 -23.48 47.03
CA THR A 27 -23.82 -22.38 47.95
C THR A 27 -23.00 -22.95 49.12
N THR A 28 -22.20 -22.07 49.75
CA THR A 28 -21.97 -21.91 51.21
C THR A 28 -21.27 -22.97 52.07
N GLY A 29 -20.29 -22.49 52.85
CA GLY A 29 -19.86 -23.11 54.11
C GLY A 29 -18.57 -22.52 54.69
N SER A 30 -18.68 -21.48 55.51
CA SER A 30 -17.62 -20.79 56.28
C SER A 30 -17.43 -21.43 57.68
N PRO A 31 -16.64 -20.87 58.62
CA PRO A 31 -15.18 -20.97 58.83
C PRO A 31 -14.84 -21.60 60.21
N HIS A 32 -13.56 -21.69 60.63
CA HIS A 32 -13.07 -21.32 61.99
C HIS A 32 -11.62 -21.78 62.33
N HIS A 33 -10.83 -20.80 62.81
CA HIS A 33 -9.83 -20.79 63.91
C HIS A 33 -8.40 -21.41 63.85
N ARG A 34 -7.40 -20.49 64.07
CA ARG A 34 -6.24 -20.46 65.03
C ARG A 34 -5.27 -21.66 65.05
N SER A 35 -3.93 -21.58 65.24
CA SER A 35 -2.92 -20.56 65.61
C SER A 35 -1.49 -21.20 65.52
N TRP A 36 -0.47 -20.38 65.21
CA TRP A 36 1.04 -20.39 65.31
C TRP A 36 1.77 -21.38 66.29
N PRO A 37 3.14 -21.54 66.42
CA PRO A 37 4.36 -21.20 65.61
C PRO A 37 5.46 -22.28 65.43
N TYR A 38 6.57 -21.91 64.77
CA TYR A 38 8.01 -22.31 64.86
C TYR A 38 8.61 -22.49 63.44
N GLY A 39 9.76 -21.95 63.02
CA GLY A 39 10.83 -21.25 63.73
C GLY A 39 11.77 -20.49 62.77
N VAL A 40 12.65 -19.69 63.39
CA VAL A 40 13.70 -18.84 62.79
C VAL A 40 15.06 -19.52 62.94
N MET A 41 15.99 -19.21 62.02
CA MET A 41 17.47 -19.40 61.98
C MET A 41 17.89 -20.24 60.76
N LEU A 42 18.94 -19.97 59.98
CA LEU A 42 20.11 -19.07 60.02
C LEU A 42 20.72 -19.11 58.61
N ALA A 43 21.20 -17.99 58.06
CA ALA A 43 22.25 -18.02 57.04
C ALA A 43 23.07 -16.74 57.11
N GLY A 44 24.25 -16.85 57.70
CA GLY A 44 25.21 -15.77 57.88
C GLY A 44 25.97 -15.44 56.61
N LEU A 45 26.43 -14.18 56.57
CA LEU A 45 27.39 -13.64 55.61
C LEU A 45 28.69 -14.46 55.58
N ALA A 46 29.16 -14.77 54.38
CA ALA A 46 30.57 -14.90 54.07
C ALA A 46 30.88 -14.02 52.84
N LEU A 47 31.35 -12.81 53.13
CA LEU A 47 32.03 -11.92 52.18
C LEU A 47 33.46 -12.44 51.99
N LEU A 48 33.81 -12.85 50.77
CA LEU A 48 35.18 -12.85 50.26
C LEU A 48 35.14 -12.75 48.73
N THR A 49 35.26 -11.50 48.25
CA THR A 49 36.04 -11.08 47.08
C THR A 49 36.09 -11.99 45.86
N THR A 50 35.25 -11.70 44.86
CA THR A 50 35.61 -11.90 43.44
C THR A 50 35.59 -10.54 42.74
N PRO A 51 36.74 -10.01 42.31
CA PRO A 51 36.81 -8.84 41.46
C PRO A 51 36.47 -9.24 40.02
N LEU A 52 35.87 -8.32 39.26
CA LEU A 52 35.82 -8.30 37.80
C LEU A 52 35.31 -9.58 37.10
N ALA A 53 34.00 -9.63 36.86
CA ALA A 53 33.44 -10.27 35.67
C ALA A 53 32.30 -9.41 35.10
N TYR A 54 32.56 -8.10 34.97
CA TYR A 54 31.76 -7.15 34.17
C TYR A 54 32.58 -6.67 32.96
N LEU A 55 33.37 -7.57 32.37
CA LEU A 55 34.08 -7.36 31.11
C LEU A 55 33.66 -8.50 30.19
N GLY A 56 32.95 -8.17 29.10
CA GLY A 56 32.72 -9.12 28.01
C GLY A 56 31.35 -9.16 27.36
N LEU A 57 30.51 -8.13 27.46
CA LEU A 57 29.51 -7.84 26.41
C LEU A 57 29.78 -6.46 25.80
N GLY A 58 31.06 -6.10 25.68
CA GLY A 58 31.46 -5.12 24.69
C GLY A 58 31.47 -5.87 23.36
N GLY A 59 30.38 -5.83 22.61
CA GLY A 59 30.49 -6.09 21.17
C GLY A 59 31.62 -5.21 20.66
N GLU A 60 32.54 -5.77 19.86
CA GLU A 60 33.68 -5.01 19.34
C GLU A 60 33.21 -3.63 18.86
N SER A 61 33.81 -2.60 19.46
CA SER A 61 33.60 -1.22 19.03
C SER A 61 34.06 -1.15 17.58
N ILE A 62 33.12 -1.00 16.65
CA ILE A 62 33.45 -0.80 15.24
C ILE A 62 34.23 0.49 15.14
N ASP A 63 35.28 0.50 14.32
CA ASP A 63 35.93 1.73 13.92
C ASP A 63 34.87 2.68 13.34
N PRO A 64 34.66 3.87 13.92
CA PRO A 64 33.66 4.81 13.41
C PRO A 64 33.84 5.20 11.92
N SER A 65 35.03 5.02 11.37
CA SER A 65 35.37 5.26 9.97
C SER A 65 35.20 4.04 9.05
N ASP A 66 34.95 2.84 9.58
CA ASP A 66 34.61 1.65 8.80
C ASP A 66 33.13 1.69 8.39
N TYR A 67 32.84 2.51 7.38
CA TYR A 67 31.48 2.71 6.88
C TYR A 67 30.87 1.45 6.27
N ALA A 68 31.68 0.56 5.70
CA ALA A 68 31.21 -0.70 5.12
C ALA A 68 30.67 -1.64 6.22
N LEU A 69 31.44 -1.83 7.30
CA LEU A 69 30.99 -2.66 8.42
C LEU A 69 29.81 -2.03 9.16
N ARG A 70 29.80 -0.70 9.31
CA ARG A 70 28.65 0.04 9.89
C ARG A 70 27.39 -0.12 9.04
N ALA A 71 27.50 0.04 7.72
CA ALA A 71 26.40 -0.15 6.77
C ALA A 71 25.84 -1.57 6.87
N GLN A 72 26.72 -2.57 6.84
CA GLN A 72 26.34 -3.98 7.01
C GLN A 72 25.56 -4.20 8.31
N ARG A 73 26.09 -3.75 9.47
CA ARG A 73 25.39 -3.96 10.76
C ARG A 73 24.03 -3.27 10.82
N VAL A 74 23.89 -2.09 10.22
CA VAL A 74 22.59 -1.42 10.15
C VAL A 74 21.62 -2.22 9.27
N LEU A 75 22.05 -2.68 8.10
CA LEU A 75 21.21 -3.44 7.17
C LEU A 75 20.86 -4.85 7.67
N GLU A 76 21.70 -5.46 8.53
CA GLU A 76 21.40 -6.72 9.22
C GLU A 76 20.33 -6.57 10.32
N SER A 77 20.19 -5.36 10.88
CA SER A 77 19.30 -5.11 12.03
C SER A 77 18.07 -4.27 11.70
N SER A 78 18.04 -3.62 10.54
CA SER A 78 16.92 -2.81 10.05
C SER A 78 16.62 -3.16 8.61
N PRO A 79 15.36 -3.50 8.26
CA PRO A 79 15.03 -3.89 6.90
C PRO A 79 15.22 -2.70 5.97
N LEU A 80 16.05 -2.86 4.93
CA LEU A 80 16.01 -1.95 3.80
C LEU A 80 14.73 -2.19 3.00
N ILE A 81 13.85 -1.19 2.96
CA ILE A 81 12.57 -1.26 2.26
C ILE A 81 12.57 -0.22 1.15
N ASP A 82 12.56 -0.70 -0.09
CA ASP A 82 12.37 0.15 -1.25
C ASP A 82 10.87 0.38 -1.52
N GLY A 83 10.50 1.65 -1.76
CA GLY A 83 9.12 2.08 -1.92
C GLY A 83 8.50 1.85 -3.28
N HIS A 84 9.28 1.58 -4.32
CA HIS A 84 8.76 1.49 -5.69
C HIS A 84 9.72 0.77 -6.63
N ASN A 85 9.27 -0.38 -7.17
CA ASN A 85 9.98 -1.16 -8.19
C ASN A 85 8.99 -1.78 -9.18
N ASP A 86 9.26 -1.59 -10.48
CA ASP A 86 8.39 -1.96 -11.59
C ASP A 86 8.67 -3.34 -12.19
N LEU A 87 9.33 -4.25 -11.47
CA LEU A 87 9.50 -5.63 -11.96
C LEU A 87 8.17 -6.26 -12.44
N PRO A 88 7.00 -6.10 -11.75
CA PRO A 88 5.73 -6.62 -12.25
C PRO A 88 5.31 -6.08 -13.63
N TRP A 89 5.69 -4.85 -13.97
CA TRP A 89 5.46 -4.29 -15.30
C TRP A 89 6.27 -5.06 -16.36
N LEU A 90 7.54 -5.37 -16.08
CA LEU A 90 8.38 -6.18 -16.98
C LEU A 90 7.84 -7.61 -17.15
N LEU A 91 7.32 -8.23 -16.08
CA LEU A 91 6.64 -9.53 -16.17
C LEU A 91 5.42 -9.47 -17.11
N ARG A 92 4.72 -8.34 -17.15
CA ARG A 92 3.59 -8.13 -18.06
C ARG A 92 4.06 -8.05 -19.50
N VAL A 93 4.96 -7.12 -19.80
CA VAL A 93 5.30 -6.81 -21.20
C VAL A 93 6.16 -7.88 -21.86
N GLU A 94 7.06 -8.52 -21.12
CA GLU A 94 7.98 -9.53 -21.69
C GLU A 94 7.39 -10.95 -21.66
N LEU A 95 6.62 -11.29 -20.63
CA LEU A 95 6.14 -12.66 -20.40
C LEU A 95 4.62 -12.80 -20.58
N HIS A 96 3.89 -11.69 -20.75
CA HIS A 96 2.43 -11.66 -20.70
C HIS A 96 1.92 -12.33 -19.41
N ASN A 97 2.57 -12.01 -18.28
CA ASN A 97 2.27 -12.53 -16.94
C ASN A 97 2.49 -14.05 -16.74
N ARG A 98 3.11 -14.74 -17.71
CA ARG A 98 3.47 -16.17 -17.64
C ARG A 98 4.80 -16.37 -16.92
N ILE A 99 4.81 -16.18 -15.60
CA ILE A 99 6.00 -16.26 -14.73
C ILE A 99 6.63 -17.67 -14.56
N ARG A 100 6.13 -18.67 -15.30
CA ARG A 100 6.71 -20.03 -15.40
C ARG A 100 7.34 -20.28 -16.77
N ASP A 101 7.44 -19.25 -17.60
CA ASP A 101 8.17 -19.31 -18.87
C ASP A 101 9.63 -19.68 -18.58
N GLU A 102 10.17 -20.64 -19.31
CA GLU A 102 11.53 -21.17 -19.11
C GLU A 102 12.62 -20.11 -19.32
N ARG A 103 12.30 -19.01 -20.01
CA ARG A 103 13.21 -17.88 -20.23
C ARG A 103 13.35 -16.99 -18.99
N PHE A 104 12.47 -17.13 -18.00
CA PHE A 104 12.46 -16.31 -16.80
C PHE A 104 12.96 -17.10 -15.58
N ASP A 105 14.21 -16.81 -15.20
CA ASP A 105 14.80 -17.29 -13.95
C ASP A 105 15.27 -16.08 -13.12
N PRO A 106 14.54 -15.70 -12.06
CA PRO A 106 14.92 -14.57 -11.22
C PRO A 106 16.11 -14.88 -10.29
N HIS A 107 16.68 -16.09 -10.30
CA HIS A 107 17.97 -16.35 -9.63
C HIS A 107 19.17 -16.04 -10.52
N GLN A 108 18.96 -15.90 -11.83
CA GLN A 108 20.00 -15.51 -12.78
C GLN A 108 20.06 -13.99 -12.93
N LYS A 109 21.19 -13.51 -13.47
CA LYS A 109 21.38 -12.09 -13.77
C LYS A 109 20.48 -11.69 -14.95
N LEU A 110 19.33 -11.12 -14.64
CA LEU A 110 18.43 -10.54 -15.64
C LEU A 110 19.04 -9.26 -16.22
N LEU A 111 18.65 -8.90 -17.44
CA LEU A 111 19.11 -7.65 -18.08
C LEU A 111 18.59 -6.39 -17.38
N GLY A 112 17.42 -6.48 -16.71
CA GLY A 112 16.86 -5.39 -15.93
C GLY A 112 17.61 -5.15 -14.61
N HIS A 113 17.02 -4.30 -13.77
CA HIS A 113 17.63 -3.85 -12.52
C HIS A 113 17.42 -4.80 -11.33
N THR A 114 16.55 -5.80 -11.47
CA THR A 114 16.05 -6.58 -10.33
C THR A 114 16.05 -8.07 -10.63
N ASP A 115 16.72 -8.84 -9.78
CA ASP A 115 16.64 -10.30 -9.67
C ASP A 115 16.96 -10.71 -8.22
N ILE A 116 16.56 -11.91 -7.80
CA ILE A 116 16.70 -12.40 -6.42
C ILE A 116 18.14 -12.37 -5.95
N THR A 117 19.10 -12.76 -6.81
CA THR A 117 20.52 -12.78 -6.45
C THR A 117 21.01 -11.38 -6.10
N ARG A 118 20.69 -10.38 -6.92
CA ARG A 118 21.05 -8.99 -6.64
C ARG A 118 20.25 -8.39 -5.49
N MET A 119 18.99 -8.75 -5.29
CA MET A 119 18.21 -8.32 -4.11
C MET A 119 18.86 -8.80 -2.80
N ARG A 120 19.40 -10.02 -2.78
CA ARG A 120 20.16 -10.54 -1.63
C ARG A 120 21.48 -9.81 -1.43
N GLN A 121 22.24 -9.56 -2.50
CA GLN A 121 23.47 -8.77 -2.45
C GLN A 121 23.22 -7.33 -1.95
N GLY A 122 22.07 -6.76 -2.33
CA GLY A 122 21.59 -5.46 -1.87
C GLY A 122 21.10 -5.43 -0.43
N GLN A 123 21.07 -6.57 0.27
CA GLN A 123 20.59 -6.71 1.65
C GLN A 123 19.17 -6.18 1.84
N MET A 124 18.31 -6.37 0.83
CA MET A 124 16.92 -5.90 0.90
C MET A 124 16.14 -6.65 1.98
N GLY A 125 15.40 -5.92 2.81
CA GLY A 125 14.48 -6.46 3.81
C GLY A 125 13.02 -6.36 3.38
N GLY A 126 12.70 -5.48 2.43
CA GLY A 126 11.37 -5.39 1.83
C GLY A 126 11.32 -4.62 0.51
N GLN A 127 10.21 -4.79 -0.20
CA GLN A 127 9.92 -4.12 -1.47
C GLN A 127 8.42 -3.84 -1.58
N PHE A 128 8.06 -2.61 -1.94
CA PHE A 128 6.78 -2.33 -2.55
C PHE A 128 6.87 -2.55 -4.06
N TRP A 129 6.15 -3.56 -4.56
CA TRP A 129 6.06 -3.85 -5.97
C TRP A 129 5.00 -2.96 -6.62
N SER A 130 5.40 -2.23 -7.66
CA SER A 130 4.49 -1.35 -8.40
C SER A 130 3.48 -2.18 -9.19
N VAL A 131 2.20 -1.90 -8.94
CA VAL A 131 1.08 -2.33 -9.76
C VAL A 131 0.78 -1.19 -10.71
N TYR A 132 1.54 -1.19 -11.81
CA TYR A 132 1.48 -0.18 -12.84
C TYR A 132 0.75 -0.67 -14.10
N VAL A 133 -0.11 0.21 -14.62
CA VAL A 133 -0.73 0.10 -15.95
C VAL A 133 -0.69 1.47 -16.62
N HIS A 134 -0.31 1.51 -17.90
CA HIS A 134 -0.21 2.76 -18.67
C HIS A 134 -1.51 3.57 -18.65
N CYS A 135 -1.34 4.90 -18.67
CA CYS A 135 -2.41 5.83 -18.99
C CYS A 135 -2.98 5.53 -20.38
N ASP A 136 -4.30 5.43 -20.49
CA ASP A 136 -4.98 5.23 -21.77
C ASP A 136 -5.05 6.55 -22.54
N ALA A 137 -4.14 6.72 -23.50
CA ALA A 137 -4.07 7.93 -24.31
C ALA A 137 -5.30 8.13 -25.22
N ALA A 138 -6.11 7.08 -25.44
CA ALA A 138 -7.34 7.15 -26.22
C ALA A 138 -8.58 7.48 -25.37
N GLN A 139 -8.43 7.55 -24.04
CA GLN A 139 -9.55 7.89 -23.16
C GLN A 139 -9.89 9.39 -23.29
N GLU A 140 -11.05 9.69 -23.86
CA GLU A 140 -11.56 11.07 -23.97
C GLU A 140 -12.26 11.51 -22.69
N HIS A 141 -12.99 10.60 -22.04
CA HIS A 141 -13.72 10.85 -20.80
C HIS A 141 -13.43 9.78 -19.74
N PHE A 142 -13.38 10.19 -18.47
CA PHE A 142 -13.10 9.29 -17.35
C PHE A 142 -14.19 8.22 -17.09
N GLN A 143 -15.31 8.26 -17.81
CA GLN A 143 -16.41 7.27 -17.78
C GLN A 143 -16.37 6.31 -18.97
N ASP A 144 -15.50 6.55 -19.95
CA ASP A 144 -15.40 5.64 -21.09
C ASP A 144 -14.93 4.27 -20.59
N PRO A 145 -15.57 3.17 -21.05
CA PRO A 145 -15.12 1.83 -20.70
C PRO A 145 -13.65 1.67 -21.06
N SER A 146 -12.84 1.26 -20.09
CA SER A 146 -11.42 1.05 -20.30
C SER A 146 -11.01 -0.31 -19.75
N TRP A 147 -10.02 -0.90 -20.41
CA TRP A 147 -9.37 -2.15 -20.02
C TRP A 147 -8.47 -1.97 -18.79
N VAL A 148 -8.16 -0.72 -18.39
CA VAL A 148 -7.19 -0.41 -17.34
C VAL A 148 -7.54 -1.10 -16.02
N VAL A 149 -8.81 -1.07 -15.57
CA VAL A 149 -9.20 -1.73 -14.30
C VAL A 149 -8.96 -3.24 -14.34
N ARG A 150 -9.28 -3.90 -15.47
CA ARG A 150 -8.99 -5.33 -15.67
C ARG A 150 -7.49 -5.58 -15.56
N ASP A 151 -6.69 -4.79 -16.28
CA ASP A 151 -5.24 -4.97 -16.32
C ASP A 151 -4.59 -4.70 -14.95
N THR A 152 -5.13 -3.76 -14.17
CA THR A 152 -4.69 -3.53 -12.78
C THR A 152 -4.93 -4.77 -11.92
N LEU A 153 -6.08 -5.43 -12.06
CA LEU A 153 -6.36 -6.68 -11.34
C LEU A 153 -5.41 -7.80 -11.76
N GLU A 154 -5.08 -7.90 -13.05
CA GLU A 154 -4.05 -8.83 -13.56
C GLU A 154 -2.65 -8.52 -13.02
N GLN A 155 -2.31 -7.23 -12.87
CA GLN A 155 -1.03 -6.81 -12.31
C GLN A 155 -0.92 -7.11 -10.80
N ILE A 156 -2.01 -6.93 -10.05
CA ILE A 156 -2.09 -7.40 -8.65
C ILE A 156 -1.87 -8.91 -8.59
N ASP A 157 -2.54 -9.66 -9.46
CA ASP A 157 -2.43 -11.12 -9.52
C ASP A 157 -1.01 -11.59 -9.85
N VAL A 158 -0.38 -11.06 -10.91
CA VAL A 158 0.97 -11.50 -11.30
C VAL A 158 2.00 -11.20 -10.21
N ALA A 159 1.91 -10.04 -9.55
CA ALA A 159 2.79 -9.70 -8.44
C ALA A 159 2.62 -10.70 -7.28
N LYS A 160 1.37 -11.02 -6.89
CA LYS A 160 1.08 -12.01 -5.84
C LYS A 160 1.55 -13.41 -6.21
N ARG A 161 1.35 -13.83 -7.46
CA ARG A 161 1.83 -15.12 -7.96
C ARG A 161 3.36 -15.19 -7.94
N PHE A 162 4.05 -14.15 -8.41
CA PHE A 162 5.51 -14.05 -8.36
C PHE A 162 6.02 -14.19 -6.93
N ILE A 163 5.47 -13.44 -5.98
CA ILE A 163 5.81 -13.53 -4.56
C ILE A 163 5.59 -14.96 -4.03
N SER A 164 4.45 -15.58 -4.34
CA SER A 164 4.10 -16.93 -3.88
C SER A 164 4.96 -18.05 -4.49
N GLN A 165 5.59 -17.80 -5.64
CA GLN A 165 6.41 -18.78 -6.34
C GLN A 165 7.77 -19.01 -5.67
N TYR A 166 8.25 -18.05 -4.88
CA TYR A 166 9.53 -18.11 -4.16
C TYR A 166 9.33 -17.89 -2.65
N PRO A 167 8.64 -18.79 -1.93
CA PRO A 167 8.24 -18.60 -0.53
C PRO A 167 9.41 -18.68 0.46
N ASP A 168 10.56 -19.20 0.05
CA ASP A 168 11.83 -19.17 0.77
C ASP A 168 12.53 -17.80 0.66
N VAL A 169 12.18 -17.02 -0.36
CA VAL A 169 12.73 -15.68 -0.60
C VAL A 169 11.80 -14.59 -0.09
N PHE A 170 10.52 -14.65 -0.46
CA PHE A 170 9.56 -13.58 -0.22
C PHE A 170 8.49 -13.95 0.81
N THR A 171 7.98 -12.93 1.50
CA THR A 171 6.75 -13.01 2.28
C THR A 171 5.80 -11.91 1.84
N TYR A 172 4.60 -12.27 1.41
CA TYR A 172 3.57 -11.28 1.11
C TYR A 172 3.10 -10.60 2.41
N CYS A 173 3.16 -9.27 2.45
CA CYS A 173 2.84 -8.49 3.64
C CYS A 173 1.85 -7.37 3.35
N THR A 174 0.96 -7.17 4.33
CA THR A 174 -0.07 -6.13 4.29
C THR A 174 -0.13 -5.32 5.59
N THR A 175 0.86 -5.47 6.47
CA THR A 175 1.04 -4.65 7.69
C THR A 175 2.53 -4.47 8.01
N PRO A 176 2.92 -3.41 8.75
CA PRO A 176 4.30 -3.22 9.21
C PRO A 176 4.79 -4.38 10.09
N SER A 177 3.90 -4.99 10.89
CA SER A 177 4.24 -6.13 11.74
C SER A 177 4.65 -7.37 10.93
N CYS A 178 3.98 -7.62 9.80
CA CYS A 178 4.37 -8.66 8.86
C CYS A 178 5.76 -8.40 8.29
N VAL A 179 6.07 -7.15 7.92
CA VAL A 179 7.39 -6.79 7.37
C VAL A 179 8.50 -7.12 8.36
N ARG A 180 8.34 -6.71 9.63
CA ARG A 180 9.31 -7.02 10.68
C ARG A 180 9.48 -8.52 10.87
N SER A 181 8.37 -9.27 10.88
CA SER A 181 8.40 -10.73 10.99
C SER A 181 9.11 -11.37 9.79
N ALA A 182 8.80 -10.96 8.56
CA ALA A 182 9.43 -11.47 7.35
C ALA A 182 10.95 -11.26 7.38
N PHE A 183 11.38 -10.03 7.68
CA PHE A 183 12.79 -9.67 7.80
C PHE A 183 13.52 -10.51 8.87
N SER A 184 12.94 -10.65 10.06
CA SER A 184 13.53 -11.46 11.14
C SER A 184 13.67 -12.95 10.78
N ASN A 185 12.88 -13.43 9.80
CA ASN A 185 12.96 -14.80 9.28
C ASN A 185 13.83 -14.89 8.01
N GLY A 186 14.63 -13.86 7.70
CA GLY A 186 15.54 -13.84 6.55
C GLY A 186 14.83 -13.74 5.19
N ARG A 187 13.56 -13.31 5.17
CA ARG A 187 12.76 -13.14 3.95
C ARG A 187 12.61 -11.67 3.58
N ILE A 188 12.45 -11.41 2.29
CA ILE A 188 12.16 -10.08 1.76
C ILE A 188 10.64 -9.87 1.85
N ALA A 189 10.21 -8.91 2.67
CA ALA A 189 8.80 -8.55 2.74
C ALA A 189 8.35 -7.95 1.40
N SER A 190 7.23 -8.41 0.86
CA SER A 190 6.72 -7.98 -0.43
C SER A 190 5.33 -7.40 -0.28
N MET A 191 5.18 -6.13 -0.64
CA MET A 191 3.97 -5.34 -0.55
C MET A 191 3.55 -4.89 -1.96
N LEU A 192 2.33 -4.36 -2.10
CA LEU A 192 1.82 -3.84 -3.37
C LEU A 192 1.41 -2.38 -3.23
N GLY A 193 1.69 -1.60 -4.26
CA GLY A 193 1.15 -0.26 -4.41
C GLY A 193 0.71 0.02 -5.84
N ILE A 194 -0.45 0.64 -6.01
CA ILE A 194 -1.00 1.00 -7.32
C ILE A 194 -0.42 2.32 -7.76
N GLU A 195 0.18 2.36 -8.94
CA GLU A 195 0.77 3.57 -9.51
C GLU A 195 -0.21 4.29 -10.45
N GLY A 196 -1.09 5.09 -9.85
CA GLY A 196 -1.98 6.01 -10.58
C GLY A 196 -3.47 5.73 -10.37
N GLY A 197 -4.22 6.74 -9.95
CA GLY A 197 -5.64 6.64 -9.68
C GLY A 197 -6.54 6.43 -10.90
N HIS A 198 -6.02 6.53 -12.13
CA HIS A 198 -6.73 6.15 -13.37
C HIS A 198 -7.07 4.65 -13.38
N GLN A 199 -6.28 3.85 -12.66
CA GLN A 199 -6.46 2.41 -12.50
C GLN A 199 -7.71 1.99 -11.72
N LEU A 200 -8.43 2.96 -11.14
CA LEU A 200 -9.59 2.70 -10.28
C LEU A 200 -10.93 2.90 -10.98
N GLY A 201 -10.93 3.35 -12.25
CA GLY A 201 -12.16 3.62 -13.00
C GLY A 201 -13.03 4.70 -12.36
N SER A 202 -12.40 5.73 -11.78
CA SER A 202 -13.08 6.87 -11.16
C SER A 202 -14.11 6.47 -10.09
N SER A 203 -13.78 5.43 -9.31
CA SER A 203 -14.69 4.79 -8.36
C SER A 203 -14.05 4.64 -6.98
N ILE A 204 -14.68 5.27 -5.98
CA ILE A 204 -14.31 5.12 -4.56
C ILE A 204 -14.46 3.65 -4.11
N ALA A 205 -15.45 2.93 -4.64
CA ALA A 205 -15.64 1.52 -4.33
C ALA A 205 -14.45 0.67 -4.79
N SER A 206 -13.83 1.00 -5.93
CA SER A 206 -12.65 0.30 -6.43
C SER A 206 -11.46 0.42 -5.48
N ILE A 207 -11.30 1.56 -4.79
CA ILE A 207 -10.26 1.75 -3.76
C ILE A 207 -10.40 0.68 -2.66
N ARG A 208 -11.63 0.45 -2.19
CA ARG A 208 -11.91 -0.59 -1.19
C ARG A 208 -11.59 -1.99 -1.73
N GLN A 209 -12.01 -2.29 -2.96
CA GLN A 209 -11.74 -3.60 -3.56
C GLN A 209 -10.24 -3.88 -3.68
N VAL A 210 -9.43 -2.91 -4.13
CA VAL A 210 -7.98 -3.12 -4.23
C VAL A 210 -7.29 -3.18 -2.86
N TYR A 211 -7.80 -2.46 -1.86
CA TYR A 211 -7.35 -2.60 -0.46
C TYR A 211 -7.56 -4.02 0.06
N ASP A 212 -8.73 -4.62 -0.21
CA ASP A 212 -9.08 -6.00 0.17
C ASP A 212 -8.23 -7.02 -0.59
N LEU A 213 -7.85 -6.73 -1.84
CA LEU A 213 -6.89 -7.53 -2.60
C LEU A 213 -5.45 -7.42 -2.06
N GLY A 214 -5.20 -6.45 -1.19
CA GLY A 214 -4.00 -6.29 -0.38
C GLY A 214 -3.05 -5.18 -0.83
N VAL A 215 -3.53 -4.23 -1.64
CA VAL A 215 -2.81 -2.99 -1.98
C VAL A 215 -2.71 -2.09 -0.75
N ARG A 216 -1.56 -1.42 -0.57
CA ARG A 216 -1.29 -0.59 0.64
C ARG A 216 -0.89 0.86 0.38
N TYR A 217 -0.57 1.22 -0.86
CA TYR A 217 -0.62 2.61 -1.30
C TYR A 217 -1.30 2.74 -2.66
N ILE A 218 -1.78 3.95 -2.95
CA ILE A 218 -2.19 4.36 -4.30
C ILE A 218 -1.55 5.70 -4.61
N THR A 219 -0.78 5.75 -5.69
CA THR A 219 -0.27 6.99 -6.29
C THR A 219 -1.43 7.72 -6.93
N THR A 220 -1.68 8.96 -6.50
CA THR A 220 -2.92 9.67 -6.84
C THR A 220 -3.09 9.89 -8.35
N THR A 221 -2.00 10.19 -9.05
CA THR A 221 -1.92 10.20 -10.52
C THR A 221 -0.72 9.38 -10.98
N HIS A 222 -0.65 9.05 -12.26
CA HIS A 222 0.63 8.75 -12.92
C HIS A 222 0.96 9.94 -13.83
N ASN A 223 1.43 9.73 -15.06
CA ASN A 223 1.73 10.77 -16.04
C ASN A 223 0.49 11.33 -16.78
N CYS A 224 -0.71 11.09 -16.26
CA CYS A 224 -1.96 11.60 -16.78
C CYS A 224 -2.85 12.10 -15.64
N ASP A 225 -3.65 13.13 -15.95
CA ASP A 225 -4.75 13.55 -15.09
C ASP A 225 -5.80 12.44 -15.01
N ASN A 226 -6.56 12.43 -13.91
CA ASN A 226 -7.71 11.56 -13.73
C ASN A 226 -8.84 12.33 -13.02
N ALA A 227 -9.92 11.65 -12.67
CA ALA A 227 -11.08 12.27 -12.01
C ALA A 227 -10.75 12.94 -10.66
N TRP A 228 -9.61 12.59 -10.05
CA TRP A 228 -9.21 13.02 -8.72
C TRP A 228 -8.34 14.27 -8.75
N ALA A 229 -7.41 14.36 -9.70
CA ALA A 229 -6.28 15.29 -9.58
C ALA A 229 -5.53 15.58 -10.90
N THR A 230 -4.72 16.64 -10.86
CA THR A 230 -3.75 16.99 -11.92
C THR A 230 -2.38 16.34 -11.71
N SER A 231 -1.81 15.79 -12.78
CA SER A 231 -0.46 15.22 -12.79
C SER A 231 0.63 16.25 -13.07
N ALA A 232 1.85 16.00 -12.59
CA ALA A 232 3.04 16.82 -12.91
C ALA A 232 3.30 16.87 -14.42
N SER A 233 3.03 15.78 -15.14
CA SER A 233 3.23 15.67 -16.58
C SER A 233 2.29 16.58 -17.38
N THR A 234 1.05 16.77 -16.92
CA THR A 234 0.13 17.75 -17.50
C THR A 234 0.67 19.17 -17.35
N VAL A 235 1.16 19.52 -16.16
CA VAL A 235 1.75 20.85 -15.90
C VAL A 235 3.02 21.05 -16.73
N ALA A 236 3.87 20.02 -16.84
CA ALA A 236 5.07 20.07 -17.68
C ALA A 236 4.74 20.31 -19.16
N ALA A 237 3.65 19.71 -19.66
CA ALA A 237 3.25 19.80 -21.05
C ALA A 237 2.46 21.08 -21.39
N ARG A 238 1.68 21.61 -20.45
CA ARG A 238 0.70 22.69 -20.69
C ARG A 238 1.00 23.99 -19.95
N GLY A 239 2.02 24.00 -19.10
CA GLY A 239 2.40 25.15 -18.28
C GLY A 239 1.67 25.21 -16.93
N PRO A 240 2.08 26.16 -16.07
CA PRO A 240 1.61 26.26 -14.69
C PRO A 240 0.10 26.50 -14.55
N GLU A 241 -0.53 27.17 -15.53
CA GLU A 241 -1.98 27.41 -15.55
C GLU A 241 -2.81 26.12 -15.66
N ALA A 242 -2.19 25.01 -16.07
CA ALA A 242 -2.85 23.71 -16.10
C ALA A 242 -2.90 23.03 -14.72
N ASP A 243 -2.18 23.55 -13.72
CA ASP A 243 -2.13 22.97 -12.38
C ASP A 243 -3.39 23.29 -11.58
N ARG A 244 -4.40 22.42 -11.69
CA ARG A 244 -5.69 22.60 -11.02
C ARG A 244 -5.78 21.92 -9.65
N GLY A 245 -4.74 21.19 -9.25
CA GLY A 245 -4.72 20.47 -7.98
C GLY A 245 -5.75 19.33 -7.89
N LEU A 246 -6.35 19.16 -6.70
CA LEU A 246 -7.44 18.21 -6.48
C LEU A 246 -8.79 18.73 -6.97
N THR A 247 -9.59 17.82 -7.53
CA THR A 247 -11.01 18.09 -7.79
C THR A 247 -11.84 17.96 -6.50
N PRO A 248 -13.11 18.43 -6.47
CA PRO A 248 -14.02 18.12 -5.37
C PRO A 248 -14.18 16.61 -5.11
N PHE A 249 -14.19 15.81 -6.18
CA PHE A 249 -14.20 14.35 -6.08
C PHE A 249 -12.87 13.79 -5.54
N GLY A 250 -11.75 14.44 -5.83
CA GLY A 250 -10.44 14.18 -5.22
C GLY A 250 -10.43 14.33 -3.69
N ALA A 251 -11.22 15.24 -3.12
CA ALA A 251 -11.36 15.35 -1.67
C ALA A 251 -12.03 14.10 -1.06
N ALA A 252 -13.02 13.51 -1.76
CA ALA A 252 -13.64 12.25 -1.35
C ALA A 252 -12.65 11.07 -1.43
N TYR A 253 -11.78 11.06 -2.46
CA TYR A 253 -10.66 10.12 -2.55
C TYR A 253 -9.76 10.19 -1.32
N VAL A 254 -9.28 11.39 -0.94
CA VAL A 254 -8.42 11.55 0.26
C VAL A 254 -9.13 11.06 1.53
N LYS A 255 -10.42 11.37 1.67
CA LYS A 255 -11.22 10.94 2.82
C LYS A 255 -11.32 9.42 2.92
N GLU A 256 -11.59 8.72 1.81
CA GLU A 256 -11.69 7.26 1.80
C GLU A 256 -10.32 6.60 2.05
N MET A 257 -9.26 7.14 1.46
CA MET A 257 -7.90 6.64 1.66
C MET A 257 -7.50 6.74 3.13
N ASN A 258 -7.76 7.88 3.78
CA ASN A 258 -7.55 8.05 5.22
C ASN A 258 -8.42 7.09 6.04
N ARG A 259 -9.71 6.94 5.70
CA ARG A 259 -10.62 6.02 6.41
C ARG A 259 -10.14 4.58 6.32
N LEU A 260 -9.65 4.13 5.17
CA LEU A 260 -9.14 2.76 5.01
C LEU A 260 -7.81 2.51 5.74
N GLY A 261 -7.04 3.56 6.02
CA GLY A 261 -5.63 3.40 6.34
C GLY A 261 -4.84 2.96 5.10
N MET A 262 -5.26 3.40 3.91
CA MET A 262 -4.50 3.28 2.67
C MET A 262 -3.53 4.45 2.59
N MET A 263 -2.26 4.18 2.29
CA MET A 263 -1.28 5.26 2.14
C MET A 263 -1.57 6.05 0.85
N ILE A 264 -1.66 7.37 0.98
CA ILE A 264 -1.79 8.28 -0.16
C ILE A 264 -0.37 8.58 -0.66
N ASP A 265 -0.09 8.18 -1.89
CA ASP A 265 1.18 8.46 -2.55
C ASP A 265 1.07 9.66 -3.49
N LEU A 266 2.02 10.57 -3.35
CA LEU A 266 2.14 11.85 -4.05
C LEU A 266 3.30 11.89 -5.05
N ALA A 267 3.94 10.75 -5.34
CA ALA A 267 4.66 10.64 -6.60
C ALA A 267 3.73 10.98 -7.79
N HIS A 268 4.31 11.48 -8.88
CA HIS A 268 3.66 11.89 -10.14
C HIS A 268 2.68 13.07 -10.11
N VAL A 269 2.14 13.45 -8.95
CA VAL A 269 1.13 14.52 -8.89
C VAL A 269 1.74 15.90 -9.12
N SER A 270 0.91 16.86 -9.53
CA SER A 270 1.33 18.25 -9.64
C SER A 270 1.63 18.90 -8.29
N HIS A 271 2.38 20.00 -8.27
CA HIS A 271 2.72 20.69 -7.02
C HIS A 271 1.49 21.22 -6.29
N GLN A 272 0.45 21.71 -7.00
CA GLN A 272 -0.80 22.08 -6.34
C GLN A 272 -1.50 20.87 -5.73
N THR A 273 -1.53 19.72 -6.42
CA THR A 273 -2.12 18.49 -5.87
C THR A 273 -1.42 18.05 -4.58
N MET A 274 -0.08 18.17 -4.51
CA MET A 274 0.67 17.88 -3.27
C MET A 274 0.15 18.71 -2.10
N ARG A 275 -0.08 20.01 -2.33
CA ARG A 275 -0.54 20.97 -1.31
C ARG A 275 -1.95 20.66 -0.86
N ASP A 276 -2.84 20.40 -1.81
CA ASP A 276 -4.24 20.12 -1.54
C ASP A 276 -4.37 18.83 -0.71
N VAL A 277 -3.69 17.75 -1.10
CA VAL A 277 -3.69 16.51 -0.32
C VAL A 277 -3.12 16.74 1.08
N LEU A 278 -2.01 17.45 1.23
CA LEU A 278 -1.43 17.74 2.55
C LEU A 278 -2.38 18.56 3.43
N SER A 279 -3.19 19.44 2.85
CA SER A 279 -4.18 20.24 3.58
C SER A 279 -5.38 19.43 4.06
N LEU A 280 -5.75 18.36 3.34
CA LEU A 280 -6.93 17.54 3.60
C LEU A 280 -6.61 16.26 4.38
N SER A 281 -5.41 15.70 4.23
CA SER A 281 -5.08 14.39 4.77
C SER A 281 -5.03 14.41 6.31
N ARG A 282 -5.78 13.50 6.90
CA ARG A 282 -5.88 13.27 8.36
C ARG A 282 -4.90 12.23 8.86
N ALA A 283 -4.11 11.63 7.96
CA ALA A 283 -3.06 10.66 8.24
C ALA A 283 -1.76 11.08 7.51
N PRO A 284 -0.60 10.51 7.91
CA PRO A 284 0.63 10.71 7.15
C PRO A 284 0.50 10.36 5.67
N ILE A 285 1.22 11.06 4.79
CA ILE A 285 1.32 10.75 3.36
C ILE A 285 2.70 10.20 3.00
N ILE A 286 2.83 9.64 1.80
CA ILE A 286 4.11 9.22 1.25
C ILE A 286 4.38 9.88 -0.11
N PHE A 287 5.65 9.98 -0.46
CA PHE A 287 6.10 10.00 -1.86
C PHE A 287 6.92 8.74 -2.05
N SER A 288 6.40 7.77 -2.82
CA SER A 288 7.03 6.45 -2.98
C SER A 288 8.34 6.49 -3.76
N HIS A 289 8.50 7.46 -4.67
CA HIS A 289 9.72 7.71 -5.44
C HIS A 289 9.72 9.17 -5.97
N SER A 290 10.36 10.10 -5.26
CA SER A 290 10.52 11.51 -5.71
C SER A 290 11.79 12.16 -5.14
N GLY A 291 12.35 13.13 -5.85
CA GLY A 291 13.57 13.85 -5.45
C GLY A 291 13.30 15.23 -4.82
N ALA A 292 14.36 15.99 -4.54
CA ALA A 292 14.29 17.36 -4.04
C ALA A 292 14.28 18.39 -5.18
N TYR A 293 13.26 19.27 -5.23
CA TYR A 293 13.11 20.24 -6.32
C TYR A 293 14.19 21.33 -6.28
N ALA A 294 14.66 21.70 -5.08
CA ALA A 294 15.71 22.71 -4.93
C ALA A 294 17.07 22.26 -5.46
N ILE A 295 17.34 20.94 -5.48
CA ILE A 295 18.56 20.37 -6.09
C ILE A 295 18.39 20.32 -7.61
N THR A 296 17.29 19.73 -8.07
CA THR A 296 16.97 19.67 -9.50
C THR A 296 15.52 20.08 -9.73
N PRO A 297 15.26 21.20 -10.45
CA PRO A 297 13.94 21.81 -10.62
C PRO A 297 13.07 21.05 -11.63
N HIS A 298 12.91 19.76 -11.41
CA HIS A 298 12.05 18.87 -12.19
C HIS A 298 10.70 18.75 -11.50
N LEU A 299 9.58 18.84 -12.24
CA LEU A 299 8.22 18.79 -11.64
C LEU A 299 7.87 17.46 -10.95
N ARG A 300 8.64 16.40 -11.19
CA ARG A 300 8.55 15.14 -10.41
C ARG A 300 9.19 15.23 -9.02
N ASN A 301 9.94 16.28 -8.72
CA ASN A 301 10.58 16.51 -7.44
C ASN A 301 9.75 17.42 -6.53
N VAL A 302 9.97 17.27 -5.23
CA VAL A 302 9.18 17.87 -4.16
C VAL A 302 9.74 19.25 -3.78
N PRO A 303 8.95 20.34 -3.85
CA PRO A 303 9.35 21.68 -3.39
C PRO A 303 9.56 21.74 -1.88
N ASP A 304 10.47 22.61 -1.42
CA ASP A 304 10.81 22.74 0.01
C ASP A 304 9.64 23.10 0.92
N ASP A 305 8.66 23.85 0.44
CA ASP A 305 7.49 24.17 1.22
C ASP A 305 6.52 22.98 1.35
N VAL A 306 6.48 22.09 0.35
CA VAL A 306 5.85 20.78 0.46
C VAL A 306 6.63 19.88 1.43
N LEU A 307 7.98 19.86 1.38
CA LEU A 307 8.82 19.10 2.33
C LEU A 307 8.56 19.51 3.79
N ARG A 308 8.45 20.81 4.07
CA ARG A 308 8.02 21.32 5.40
C ARG A 308 6.60 20.89 5.76
N GLY A 309 5.71 20.75 4.77
CA GLY A 309 4.38 20.17 4.94
C GLY A 309 4.43 18.69 5.32
N VAL A 310 5.29 17.90 4.68
CA VAL A 310 5.53 16.48 5.00
C VAL A 310 5.99 16.30 6.44
N GLN A 311 6.94 17.14 6.89
CA GLN A 311 7.40 17.14 8.28
C GLN A 311 6.23 17.34 9.26
N LYS A 312 5.40 18.38 9.04
CA LYS A 312 4.23 18.66 9.89
C LYS A 312 3.18 17.55 9.86
N ASN A 313 2.94 16.98 8.68
CA ASN A 313 1.98 15.89 8.48
C ASN A 313 2.46 14.55 9.10
N GLY A 314 3.77 14.39 9.30
CA GLY A 314 4.35 13.14 9.81
C GLY A 314 4.70 12.11 8.74
N GLY A 315 4.65 12.50 7.46
CA GLY A 315 4.83 11.66 6.27
C GLY A 315 6.30 11.34 5.95
N ILE A 316 6.56 10.89 4.72
CA ILE A 316 7.89 10.51 4.23
C ILE A 316 8.05 10.83 2.73
N VAL A 317 9.25 11.23 2.33
CA VAL A 317 9.68 11.30 0.92
C VAL A 317 10.74 10.25 0.66
N MET A 318 10.49 9.35 -0.28
CA MET A 318 11.39 8.25 -0.61
C MET A 318 12.18 8.61 -1.87
N ALA A 319 13.50 8.71 -1.73
CA ALA A 319 14.37 9.29 -2.75
C ALA A 319 14.47 8.40 -4.00
N VAL A 320 14.25 9.01 -5.17
CA VAL A 320 14.22 8.38 -6.50
C VAL A 320 15.58 8.36 -7.18
N PHE A 321 15.85 7.34 -8.01
CA PHE A 321 17.11 7.17 -8.72
C PHE A 321 17.01 7.50 -10.22
N VAL A 322 15.92 8.11 -10.69
CA VAL A 322 15.75 8.42 -12.11
C VAL A 322 16.66 9.58 -12.52
N ASN A 323 17.58 9.30 -13.44
CA ASN A 323 18.58 10.26 -13.93
C ASN A 323 18.01 11.64 -14.29
N ARG A 324 16.90 11.69 -15.05
CA ARG A 324 16.28 12.95 -15.47
C ARG A 324 15.73 13.78 -14.30
N PHE A 325 15.43 13.14 -13.17
CA PHE A 325 14.96 13.80 -11.96
C PHE A 325 16.13 14.26 -11.08
N LEU A 326 17.32 13.69 -11.29
CA LEU A 326 18.55 14.03 -10.58
C LEU A 326 19.36 15.09 -11.31
N ASN A 327 19.42 15.05 -12.64
CA ASN A 327 20.09 16.04 -13.47
C ASN A 327 19.29 16.26 -14.76
N MET A 328 18.63 17.42 -14.88
CA MET A 328 17.85 17.76 -16.07
C MET A 328 18.71 18.20 -17.27
N GLN A 329 19.90 18.75 -17.01
CA GLN A 329 20.76 19.31 -18.05
C GLN A 329 21.46 18.20 -18.82
N ASP A 330 21.99 17.22 -18.10
CA ASP A 330 22.63 16.04 -18.69
C ASP A 330 22.32 14.77 -17.87
N PRO A 331 21.14 14.15 -18.06
CA PRO A 331 20.76 12.93 -17.35
C PRO A 331 21.75 11.77 -17.55
N SER A 332 22.53 11.76 -18.63
CA SER A 332 23.47 10.66 -18.88
C SER A 332 24.66 10.65 -17.91
N THR A 333 24.90 11.77 -17.24
CA THR A 333 26.00 11.96 -16.28
C THR A 333 25.60 11.75 -14.83
N SER A 334 24.33 11.45 -14.54
CA SER A 334 23.87 11.20 -13.18
C SER A 334 24.64 10.04 -12.53
N THR A 335 24.99 10.23 -11.26
CA THR A 335 25.75 9.30 -10.43
C THR A 335 25.04 9.05 -9.10
N ILE A 336 25.53 8.07 -8.35
CA ILE A 336 25.12 7.82 -6.97
C ILE A 336 25.28 9.06 -6.06
N HIS A 337 26.21 9.98 -6.37
CA HIS A 337 26.40 11.20 -5.58
C HIS A 337 25.25 12.19 -5.74
N ASP A 338 24.61 12.25 -6.92
CA ASP A 338 23.42 13.08 -7.12
C ASP A 338 22.25 12.57 -6.25
N VAL A 339 22.13 11.24 -6.11
CA VAL A 339 21.15 10.64 -5.19
C VAL A 339 21.48 10.99 -3.73
N VAL A 340 22.75 10.93 -3.34
CA VAL A 340 23.21 11.34 -2.01
C VAL A 340 22.86 12.81 -1.75
N ASP A 341 23.08 13.72 -2.72
CA ASP A 341 22.71 15.14 -2.61
C ASP A 341 21.21 15.33 -2.39
N HIS A 342 20.38 14.60 -3.16
CA HIS A 342 18.93 14.62 -2.97
C HIS A 342 18.52 14.13 -1.58
N ILE A 343 19.06 13.00 -1.10
CA ILE A 343 18.75 12.47 0.23
C ILE A 343 19.12 13.46 1.33
N TRP A 344 20.30 14.09 1.23
CA TRP A 344 20.75 15.09 2.19
C TRP A 344 19.83 16.31 2.21
N HIS A 345 19.48 16.86 1.05
CA HIS A 345 18.57 18.01 1.00
C HIS A 345 17.18 17.68 1.57
N LEU A 346 16.63 16.51 1.23
CA LEU A 346 15.38 16.03 1.80
C LEU A 346 15.48 15.96 3.34
N ALA A 347 16.58 15.43 3.87
CA ALA A 347 16.81 15.30 5.31
C ALA A 347 17.06 16.64 6.00
N GLU A 348 17.71 17.60 5.34
CA GLU A 348 17.93 18.95 5.85
C GLU A 348 16.63 19.75 5.99
N VAL A 349 15.73 19.63 5.01
CA VAL A 349 14.47 20.40 5.00
C VAL A 349 13.35 19.70 5.79
N ALA A 350 13.15 18.40 5.58
CA ALA A 350 12.06 17.66 6.23
C ALA A 350 12.49 17.01 7.55
N GLY A 351 13.77 16.70 7.71
CA GLY A 351 14.31 15.92 8.84
C GLY A 351 14.53 14.44 8.48
N TRP A 352 15.52 13.81 9.13
CA TRP A 352 15.85 12.40 8.92
C TRP A 352 14.72 11.42 9.24
N ASP A 353 13.71 11.82 10.02
CA ASP A 353 12.51 11.02 10.29
C ASP A 353 11.54 10.94 9.08
N HIS A 354 11.80 11.69 8.01
CA HIS A 354 10.89 11.91 6.89
C HIS A 354 11.50 11.55 5.53
N VAL A 355 12.61 10.82 5.51
CA VAL A 355 13.27 10.40 4.27
C VAL A 355 13.34 8.87 4.19
N GLY A 356 13.15 8.33 2.99
CA GLY A 356 13.27 6.90 2.69
C GLY A 356 13.93 6.65 1.33
N ILE A 357 13.88 5.41 0.85
CA ILE A 357 14.45 5.00 -0.45
C ILE A 357 13.36 4.46 -1.35
N GLY A 358 13.23 5.01 -2.56
CA GLY A 358 12.21 4.66 -3.53
C GLY A 358 12.79 4.69 -4.93
N SER A 359 13.55 3.66 -5.27
CA SER A 359 14.49 3.70 -6.39
C SER A 359 13.86 4.00 -7.75
N ASP A 360 12.66 3.48 -8.01
CA ASP A 360 12.08 3.38 -9.35
C ASP A 360 12.89 2.41 -10.26
N PHE A 361 13.54 1.40 -9.64
CA PHE A 361 14.18 0.33 -10.39
C PHE A 361 13.15 -0.43 -11.24
N SER A 362 13.60 -0.93 -12.39
CA SER A 362 12.77 -1.53 -13.44
C SER A 362 11.75 -0.58 -14.11
N GLY A 363 11.57 0.66 -13.63
CA GLY A 363 10.63 1.66 -14.19
C GLY A 363 11.27 2.60 -15.23
N THR A 364 12.59 2.75 -15.17
CA THR A 364 13.42 3.50 -16.14
C THR A 364 14.38 2.58 -16.88
N PRO A 365 14.80 2.87 -18.13
CA PRO A 365 15.82 2.09 -18.83
C PRO A 365 17.26 2.31 -18.33
N PHE A 366 17.52 3.44 -17.68
CA PHE A 366 18.86 3.79 -17.19
C PHE A 366 18.77 4.38 -15.79
N THR A 367 19.78 4.08 -14.98
CA THR A 367 19.95 4.55 -13.60
C THR A 367 21.31 5.23 -13.44
N PRO A 368 21.60 5.86 -12.29
CA PRO A 368 22.81 6.64 -12.10
C PRO A 368 24.02 5.71 -12.03
N SER A 369 25.17 6.17 -12.51
CA SER A 369 26.42 5.44 -12.35
C SER A 369 26.72 5.18 -10.86
N GLY A 370 27.02 3.93 -10.51
CA GLY A 370 27.15 3.46 -9.13
C GLY A 370 25.85 2.92 -8.51
N LEU A 371 24.71 3.05 -9.19
CA LEU A 371 23.38 2.55 -8.81
C LEU A 371 22.75 1.77 -9.97
N GLU A 372 23.50 0.87 -10.60
CA GLU A 372 23.05 0.13 -11.79
C GLU A 372 21.88 -0.83 -11.51
N ASP A 373 21.76 -1.31 -10.27
CA ASP A 373 20.75 -2.29 -9.88
C ASP A 373 20.57 -2.38 -8.36
N VAL A 374 19.63 -3.23 -7.94
CA VAL A 374 19.27 -3.43 -6.53
C VAL A 374 20.43 -3.97 -5.67
N SER A 375 21.56 -4.43 -6.24
CA SER A 375 22.72 -4.85 -5.43
C SER A 375 23.50 -3.68 -4.83
N LYS A 376 23.22 -2.44 -5.27
CA LYS A 376 24.03 -1.25 -4.96
C LYS A 376 23.63 -0.49 -3.70
N TYR A 377 22.53 -0.86 -3.04
CA TYR A 377 22.08 -0.17 -1.83
C TYR A 377 23.12 -0.09 -0.69
N PRO A 378 23.91 -1.15 -0.39
CA PRO A 378 24.95 -1.05 0.65
C PRO A 378 25.97 0.06 0.34
N HIS A 379 26.36 0.23 -0.92
CA HIS A 379 27.28 1.28 -1.34
C HIS A 379 26.67 2.68 -1.18
N LEU A 380 25.38 2.85 -1.48
CA LEU A 380 24.67 4.11 -1.20
C LEU A 380 24.71 4.46 0.29
N VAL A 381 24.46 3.47 1.16
CA VAL A 381 24.51 3.65 2.62
C VAL A 381 25.90 4.03 3.09
N GLU A 382 26.95 3.37 2.58
CA GLU A 382 28.34 3.71 2.87
C GLU A 382 28.66 5.16 2.53
N LEU A 383 28.25 5.64 1.36
CA LEU A 383 28.48 7.04 0.94
C LEU A 383 27.74 8.05 1.82
N LEU A 384 26.51 7.73 2.25
CA LEU A 384 25.77 8.58 3.18
C LEU A 384 26.47 8.67 4.55
N MET A 385 26.96 7.52 5.06
CA MET A 385 27.73 7.49 6.31
C MET A 385 29.06 8.23 6.18
N ALA A 386 29.76 8.07 5.05
CA ALA A 386 31.00 8.78 4.74
C ALA A 386 30.80 10.31 4.68
N ARG A 387 29.61 10.76 4.29
CA ARG A 387 29.21 12.17 4.32
C ARG A 387 28.71 12.65 5.69
N GLY A 388 28.67 11.77 6.69
CA GLY A 388 28.39 12.13 8.08
C GLY A 388 27.05 11.63 8.63
N ALA A 389 26.30 10.79 7.89
CA ALA A 389 25.11 10.16 8.45
C ALA A 389 25.48 9.19 9.59
N THR A 390 24.77 9.30 10.70
CA THR A 390 24.88 8.39 11.84
C THR A 390 24.18 7.06 11.57
N ASP A 391 24.54 6.01 12.30
CA ASP A 391 23.87 4.70 12.19
C ASP A 391 22.36 4.82 12.44
N GLN A 392 21.96 5.67 13.38
CA GLN A 392 20.53 5.90 13.66
C GLN A 392 19.82 6.56 12.49
N GLN A 393 20.42 7.56 11.84
CA GLN A 393 19.86 8.21 10.66
C GLN A 393 19.73 7.23 9.49
N ILE A 394 20.70 6.34 9.31
CA ILE A 394 20.60 5.28 8.30
C ILE A 394 19.47 4.30 8.64
N ARG A 395 19.32 3.86 9.90
CA ARG A 395 18.18 2.98 10.29
C ARG A 395 16.83 3.61 9.95
N LEU A 396 16.68 4.90 10.21
CA LEU A 396 15.49 5.68 9.85
C LEU A 396 15.27 5.66 8.33
N LEU A 397 16.30 6.03 7.55
CA LEU A 397 16.28 6.10 6.10
C LEU A 397 15.92 4.75 5.44
N VAL A 398 16.57 3.66 5.84
CA VAL A 398 16.47 2.40 5.10
C VAL A 398 15.11 1.72 5.28
N GLY A 399 14.39 1.96 6.38
CA GLY A 399 13.05 1.38 6.51
C GLY A 399 12.25 1.76 7.75
N GLU A 400 12.89 2.16 8.85
CA GLU A 400 12.16 2.44 10.10
C GLU A 400 11.18 3.62 9.94
N ASN A 401 11.51 4.62 9.12
CA ASN A 401 10.58 5.70 8.81
C ASN A 401 9.33 5.21 8.08
N LEU A 402 9.48 4.37 7.07
CA LEU A 402 8.35 3.83 6.30
C LEU A 402 7.45 3.00 7.20
N LEU A 403 8.03 2.12 8.04
CA LEU A 403 7.26 1.30 8.98
C LEU A 403 6.52 2.16 10.02
N ARG A 404 7.15 3.22 10.52
CA ARG A 404 6.51 4.22 11.41
C ARG A 404 5.34 4.92 10.72
N VAL A 405 5.55 5.44 9.51
CA VAL A 405 4.54 6.15 8.72
C VAL A 405 3.35 5.24 8.44
N TRP A 406 3.61 4.05 7.89
CA TRP A 406 2.57 3.07 7.59
C TRP A 406 1.79 2.66 8.86
N GLY A 407 2.48 2.40 9.97
CA GLY A 407 1.81 2.08 11.24
C GLY A 407 0.87 3.19 11.72
N LYS A 408 1.27 4.46 11.62
CA LYS A 408 0.41 5.61 11.95
C LYS A 408 -0.79 5.72 11.01
N ILE A 409 -0.62 5.41 9.73
CA ILE A 409 -1.70 5.43 8.74
C ILE A 409 -2.74 4.34 9.05
N GLU A 410 -2.30 3.11 9.36
CA GLU A 410 -3.21 2.02 9.75
C GLU A 410 -3.96 2.33 11.05
N GLN A 411 -3.25 2.87 12.05
CA GLN A 411 -3.87 3.29 13.30
C GLN A 411 -4.96 4.33 13.03
N ARG A 412 -4.64 5.36 12.25
CA ARG A 412 -5.57 6.44 11.96
C ARG A 412 -6.78 5.95 11.16
N GLY A 413 -6.57 5.06 10.20
CA GLY A 413 -7.67 4.42 9.46
C GLY A 413 -8.64 3.69 10.39
N LYS A 414 -8.12 2.86 11.30
CA LYS A 414 -8.96 2.17 12.31
C LYS A 414 -9.76 3.16 13.15
N GLU A 415 -9.15 4.24 13.63
CA GLU A 415 -9.84 5.27 14.41
C GLU A 415 -10.99 5.92 13.63
N ILE A 416 -10.77 6.25 12.35
CA ILE A 416 -11.78 6.88 11.50
C ILE A 416 -12.92 5.89 11.20
N GLN A 417 -12.63 4.61 10.93
CA GLN A 417 -13.65 3.58 10.65
C GLN A 417 -14.63 3.34 11.81
N LEU A 418 -14.23 3.64 13.05
CA LEU A 418 -15.11 3.52 14.21
C LEU A 418 -16.24 4.56 14.21
N ILE A 419 -16.07 5.68 13.51
CA ILE A 419 -16.98 6.83 13.58
C ILE A 419 -17.51 7.30 12.22
N GLU A 420 -16.86 6.95 11.12
CA GLU A 420 -17.25 7.35 9.77
C GLU A 420 -17.54 6.12 8.88
N PRO A 421 -18.71 6.09 8.21
CA PRO A 421 -19.02 5.05 7.23
C PRO A 421 -18.14 5.20 5.98
N PRO A 422 -18.13 4.18 5.08
CA PRO A 422 -17.52 4.30 3.76
C PRO A 422 -17.97 5.55 3.02
N VAL A 423 -17.02 6.18 2.32
CA VAL A 423 -17.30 7.28 1.39
C VAL A 423 -18.10 6.73 0.20
N GLU A 424 -19.22 7.39 -0.10
CA GLU A 424 -20.20 6.99 -1.12
C GLU A 424 -20.28 8.02 -2.27
N GLU A 425 -19.49 9.07 -2.21
CA GLU A 425 -19.36 10.07 -3.26
C GLU A 425 -18.96 9.44 -4.59
N GLU A 426 -19.46 10.05 -5.66
CA GLU A 426 -19.29 9.60 -7.03
C GLU A 426 -18.78 10.75 -7.88
N TRP A 427 -18.06 10.40 -8.95
CA TRP A 427 -17.58 11.40 -9.87
C TRP A 427 -18.78 12.13 -10.51
N GLU A 428 -18.73 13.46 -10.53
CA GLU A 428 -19.81 14.31 -11.05
C GLU A 428 -20.16 14.02 -12.52
N GLY A 429 -19.22 13.49 -13.31
CA GLY A 429 -19.44 13.09 -14.69
C GLY A 429 -20.08 11.71 -14.87
N ARG A 430 -20.37 10.96 -13.79
CA ARG A 430 -20.88 9.59 -13.86
C ARG A 430 -22.30 9.51 -14.42
N LYS A 431 -22.47 8.65 -15.43
CA LYS A 431 -23.79 8.33 -15.99
C LYS A 431 -24.30 7.02 -15.41
N TRP A 432 -25.39 7.10 -14.65
CA TRP A 432 -26.03 5.93 -14.06
C TRP A 432 -26.94 5.21 -15.05
N GLN A 433 -26.84 3.87 -15.07
CA GLN A 433 -27.91 3.07 -15.65
C GLN A 433 -29.14 3.19 -14.76
N THR A 434 -30.30 3.47 -15.36
CA THR A 434 -31.58 3.62 -14.66
C THR A 434 -32.29 2.28 -14.42
N GLY A 435 -31.56 1.16 -14.58
CA GLY A 435 -32.09 -0.19 -14.59
C GLY A 435 -32.74 -0.58 -15.92
N TYR A 436 -33.26 -1.80 -16.00
CA TYR A 436 -34.10 -2.25 -17.11
C TYR A 436 -35.56 -1.89 -16.82
N LYS A 437 -36.40 -1.79 -17.86
CA LYS A 437 -37.85 -1.62 -17.70
C LYS A 437 -38.49 -2.69 -16.80
N SER A 438 -37.92 -3.89 -16.78
CA SER A 438 -38.33 -5.01 -15.95
C SER A 438 -37.66 -5.07 -14.57
N SER A 439 -36.78 -4.11 -14.22
CA SER A 439 -36.14 -4.10 -12.92
C SER A 439 -37.16 -3.90 -11.80
N PRO A 440 -37.08 -4.67 -10.69
CA PRO A 440 -37.95 -4.46 -9.54
C PRO A 440 -37.72 -3.07 -8.96
N TYR A 441 -38.81 -2.42 -8.53
CA TYR A 441 -38.73 -1.10 -7.90
C TYR A 441 -38.53 -1.25 -6.39
N MET A 442 -37.52 -0.57 -5.87
CA MET A 442 -37.26 -0.49 -4.42
C MET A 442 -38.15 0.55 -3.72
N PHE A 443 -38.44 1.66 -4.40
CA PHE A 443 -39.22 2.77 -3.84
C PHE A 443 -40.55 2.96 -4.58
N ARG A 444 -41.58 3.42 -3.86
CA ARG A 444 -42.92 3.66 -4.42
C ARG A 444 -42.88 4.74 -5.48
N GLU A 445 -42.11 5.80 -5.25
CA GLU A 445 -41.97 6.94 -6.17
C GLU A 445 -41.39 6.49 -7.52
N THR A 446 -40.46 5.52 -7.52
CA THR A 446 -39.89 4.96 -8.75
C THR A 446 -40.95 4.21 -9.56
N ARG A 447 -41.80 3.41 -8.89
CA ARG A 447 -42.92 2.73 -9.52
C ARG A 447 -43.91 3.71 -10.14
N GLU A 448 -44.29 4.73 -9.37
CA GLU A 448 -45.25 5.74 -9.84
C GLU A 448 -44.70 6.54 -11.03
N ARG A 449 -43.41 6.90 -11.01
CA ARG A 449 -42.73 7.52 -12.15
C ARG A 449 -42.76 6.61 -13.37
N ALA A 450 -42.41 5.34 -13.21
CA ALA A 450 -42.43 4.37 -14.31
C ALA A 450 -43.82 4.20 -14.93
N VAL A 451 -44.90 4.26 -14.13
CA VAL A 451 -46.28 4.26 -14.62
C VAL A 451 -46.57 5.54 -15.42
N ARG A 452 -46.21 6.72 -14.89
CA ARG A 452 -46.41 8.01 -15.58
C ARG A 452 -45.65 8.09 -16.91
N GLU A 453 -44.44 7.55 -16.95
CA GLU A 453 -43.55 7.60 -18.11
C GLU A 453 -43.68 6.38 -19.03
N ALA A 454 -44.68 5.53 -18.80
CA ALA A 454 -44.97 4.33 -19.60
C ALA A 454 -43.76 3.38 -19.76
N TRP A 455 -42.92 3.26 -18.74
CA TRP A 455 -41.75 2.36 -18.74
C TRP A 455 -42.16 0.87 -18.68
N GLY A 456 -43.44 0.56 -18.52
CA GLY A 456 -43.97 -0.80 -18.29
C GLY A 456 -43.93 -1.18 -16.81
N GLN A 457 -44.86 -2.00 -16.33
CA GLN A 457 -44.76 -2.55 -14.97
C GLN A 457 -43.84 -3.78 -15.00
N PRO A 458 -42.89 -3.92 -14.07
CA PRO A 458 -42.18 -5.18 -13.85
C PRO A 458 -43.24 -6.24 -13.53
N HIS A 459 -43.40 -7.22 -14.41
CA HIS A 459 -44.51 -8.16 -14.41
C HIS A 459 -44.57 -9.14 -13.21
N GLN A 460 -43.91 -8.89 -12.07
CA GLN A 460 -43.76 -9.94 -11.04
C GLN A 460 -44.11 -9.58 -9.59
N PHE A 461 -44.65 -8.40 -9.28
CA PHE A 461 -45.20 -8.15 -7.94
C PHE A 461 -46.46 -7.29 -8.00
N SER A 462 -47.50 -7.79 -8.67
CA SER A 462 -48.87 -7.28 -8.50
C SER A 462 -49.41 -7.69 -7.13
N VAL A 463 -48.81 -7.19 -6.05
CA VAL A 463 -49.47 -7.18 -4.75
C VAL A 463 -50.50 -6.06 -4.75
N ASN A 464 -51.76 -6.41 -4.51
CA ASN A 464 -52.81 -5.40 -4.33
C ASN A 464 -52.55 -4.58 -3.05
N GLU A 465 -53.35 -3.53 -2.79
CA GLU A 465 -53.22 -2.66 -1.59
C GLU A 465 -53.29 -3.42 -0.24
N GLN A 466 -53.66 -4.71 -0.27
CA GLN A 466 -53.78 -5.61 0.87
C GLN A 466 -52.62 -6.62 0.96
N GLY A 467 -51.57 -6.48 0.14
CA GLY A 467 -50.38 -7.35 0.17
C GLY A 467 -50.57 -8.74 -0.45
N ARG A 468 -51.62 -8.98 -1.24
CA ARG A 468 -51.87 -10.30 -1.86
C ARG A 468 -51.38 -10.33 -3.31
N HIS A 469 -50.58 -11.35 -3.64
CA HIS A 469 -50.18 -11.62 -5.03
C HIS A 469 -51.40 -11.87 -5.91
N GLY A 470 -51.68 -10.96 -6.83
CA GLY A 470 -52.60 -11.19 -7.94
C GLY A 470 -51.99 -12.23 -8.87
N GLY A 471 -52.48 -13.46 -8.77
CA GLY A 471 -52.01 -14.57 -9.59
C GLY A 471 -52.11 -14.27 -11.09
N LEU A 472 -51.17 -14.85 -11.84
CA LEU A 472 -51.11 -14.92 -13.30
C LEU A 472 -52.51 -15.10 -13.92
N LYS A 473 -53.06 -14.06 -14.56
CA LYS A 473 -54.07 -14.27 -15.60
C LYS A 473 -53.33 -14.47 -16.90
N ALA A 474 -53.42 -15.71 -17.38
CA ALA A 474 -52.89 -16.19 -18.64
C ALA A 474 -53.13 -15.20 -19.79
N GLU A 475 -52.06 -14.95 -20.54
CA GLU A 475 -52.14 -14.44 -21.91
C GLU A 475 -53.11 -15.32 -22.69
N LYS A 476 -54.18 -14.71 -23.22
CA LYS A 476 -54.89 -15.25 -24.37
C LYS A 476 -54.45 -14.42 -25.56
N HIS A 477 -53.68 -15.06 -26.44
CA HIS A 477 -53.55 -14.66 -27.84
C HIS A 477 -54.94 -14.43 -28.45
N VAL A 478 -55.14 -13.24 -29.01
CA VAL A 478 -55.78 -12.99 -30.31
C VAL A 478 -55.05 -11.83 -30.97
#